data_AF-A0A0C9XBE6-F1
#
_entry.id   AF-A0A0C9XBE6-F1
#
_cell.length_a   1.000
_cell.length_b   1.000
_cell.length_c   1.000
_cell.angle_alpha   90.00
_cell.angle_beta   90.00
_cell.angle_gamma   90.00
#
_symmetry.space_group_name_H-M   'P 1'
#
loop_
_entity.id
_entity.type
_entity.pdbx_description
1 polymer ?
#
loop_
_entity_poly.entity_id
_entity_poly.type
_entity_poly.pdbx_seq_one_letter_code
_entity_poly.pdbx_strand_id
1 'polypeptide(L)' 'MESSHAGPERLWQQLSQKFYWKRMKSDIMAFASSCDICQKSKFSNFNKYGFL' A
#
# COMPACT_ATOMS: atom_id res chain seq x y z
N MET A 1 8.02 13.65 8.46
CA MET A 1 8.33 13.33 7.04
C MET A 1 7.59 12.03 6.74
N GLU A 2 6.26 12.07 6.67
CA GLU A 2 5.44 10.86 6.53
C GLU A 2 4.87 10.75 5.11
N SER A 3 5.64 10.17 4.21
CA SER A 3 5.15 9.85 2.87
C SER A 3 5.76 8.56 2.32
N SER A 4 6.03 7.58 3.18
CA SER A 4 6.59 6.29 2.75
C SER A 4 5.57 5.13 2.70
N HIS A 5 4.33 5.32 3.18
CA HIS A 5 3.36 4.21 3.31
C HIS A 5 1.91 4.57 2.98
N ALA A 6 1.67 5.45 2.02
CA ALA A 6 0.31 5.88 1.66
C ALA A 6 -0.50 4.85 0.83
N GLY A 7 -0.17 3.56 0.94
CA GLY A 7 -0.79 2.46 0.20
C GLY A 7 -0.27 2.29 -1.23
N PRO A 8 -0.46 1.10 -1.82
CA PRO A 8 0.03 0.78 -3.17
C PRO A 8 -0.56 1.71 -4.25
N GLU A 9 -1.77 2.22 -4.06
CA GLU A 9 -2.43 3.10 -5.03
C GLU A 9 -1.76 4.47 -5.12
N ARG A 10 -1.36 5.05 -3.99
CA ARG A 10 -0.65 6.34 -3.98
C ARG A 10 0.77 6.20 -4.52
N LEU A 11 1.43 5.08 -4.23
CA LEU A 11 2.72 4.73 -4.84
C LEU A 11 2.60 4.61 -6.36
N TRP A 12 1.55 3.93 -6.85
CA TRP A 12 1.24 3.83 -8.28
C TRP A 12 1.00 5.21 -8.91
N GLN A 13 0.17 6.05 -8.30
CA GLN A 13 -0.10 7.40 -8.81
C GLN A 13 1.16 8.26 -8.88
N GLN A 14 2.04 8.20 -7.88
CA GLN A 14 3.28 8.98 -7.85
C GLN A 14 4.31 8.48 -8.88
N LEU A 15 4.50 7.16 -8.95
CA LEU A 15 5.46 6.56 -9.87
C LEU A 15 4.97 6.67 -11.32
N SER A 16 3.67 6.44 -11.59
CA SER A 16 3.12 6.48 -12.95
C SER A 16 3.21 7.88 -13.59
N GLN A 17 3.36 8.93 -12.79
CA GLN A 17 3.59 10.29 -13.29
C GLN A 17 5.04 10.53 -13.75
N LYS A 18 6.01 9.73 -13.27
CA LYS A 18 7.44 9.93 -13.54
C LYS A 18 8.09 8.78 -14.32
N PHE A 19 7.54 7.58 -14.20
CA PHE A 19 8.09 6.34 -14.71
C PHE A 19 6.97 5.44 -15.21
N TYR A 20 7.24 4.72 -16.29
CA TYR A 20 6.34 3.71 -16.83
C TYR A 20 7.13 2.50 -17.27
N TRP A 21 6.73 1.31 -16.80
CA TRP A 21 7.29 0.04 -17.24
C TRP A 21 6.25 -1.07 -17.29
N LYS A 22 6.55 -2.14 -18.04
CA LYS A 22 5.64 -3.28 -18.21
C LYS A 22 5.42 -3.97 -16.87
N ARG A 23 4.15 -4.21 -16.50
CA ARG A 23 3.72 -4.82 -15.22
C ARG A 23 3.97 -3.99 -13.97
N MET A 24 4.19 -2.69 -14.09
CA MET A 24 4.40 -1.78 -12.96
C MET A 24 3.32 -1.89 -11.87
N LYS A 25 2.06 -2.13 -12.22
CA LYS A 25 0.97 -2.31 -11.24
C LYS A 25 1.16 -3.56 -10.38
N SER A 26 1.58 -4.67 -11.00
CA SER A 26 1.88 -5.91 -10.30
C SER A 26 3.11 -5.77 -9.41
N ASP A 27 4.13 -5.06 -9.90
CA ASP A 27 5.37 -4.82 -9.18
C ASP A 27 5.13 -3.97 -7.92
N ILE A 28 4.36 -2.89 -8.05
CA ILE A 28 3.95 -2.04 -6.92
C ILE A 28 3.10 -2.79 -5.90
N MET A 29 2.21 -3.68 -6.35
CA MET A 29 1.42 -4.53 -5.46
C MET A 29 2.30 -5.55 -4.72
N ALA A 30 3.28 -6.14 -5.40
CA ALA A 30 4.24 -7.06 -4.79
C ALA A 30 5.13 -6.31 -3.77
N PHE A 31 5.60 -5.11 -4.11
CA PHE A 31 6.37 -4.25 -3.21
C PHE A 31 5.57 -3.85 -1.96
N ALA A 32 4.31 -3.44 -2.13
CA ALA A 32 3.42 -3.13 -1.01
C ALA A 32 3.05 -4.36 -0.17
N SER A 33 3.10 -5.56 -0.76
CA SER A 33 2.93 -6.84 -0.05
C SER A 33 4.19 -7.23 0.73
N SER A 34 5.37 -6.94 0.19
CA SER A 34 6.66 -7.17 0.85
C SER A 34 6.99 -6.12 1.91
N CYS A 35 6.31 -4.98 1.93
CA CYS A 35 6.55 -3.92 2.89
C CYS A 35 5.82 -4.20 4.20
N ASP A 36 6.57 -4.58 5.24
CA ASP A 36 6.05 -4.87 6.59
C ASP A 36 5.24 -3.70 7.17
N ILE A 37 5.66 -2.46 6.92
CA ILE A 37 4.95 -1.27 7.41
C ILE A 37 3.59 -1.10 6.72
N CYS A 38 3.54 -1.31 5.39
CA CYS A 38 2.27 -1.29 4.65
C CYS A 38 1.36 -2.44 5.10
N GLN A 39 1.90 -3.63 5.37
CA GLN A 39 1.13 -4.76 5.89
C GLN A 39 0.61 -4.50 7.31
N LYS A 40 1.46 -3.97 8.19
CA LYS A 40 1.10 -3.57 9.55
C LYS A 40 0.02 -2.49 9.59
N SER A 41 0.11 -1.47 8.72
CA SER A 41 -0.94 -0.45 8.59
C SER A 41 -2.21 -0.97 7.91
N LYS A 42 -2.14 -2.10 7.19
CA LYS A 42 -3.30 -2.80 6.61
C LYS A 42 -4.04 -3.68 7.62
N PHE A 43 -3.48 -3.90 8.83
CA PHE A 43 -4.29 -4.41 9.93
C PHE A 43 -5.37 -3.39 10.21
N SER A 44 -6.52 -3.74 9.67
CA SER A 44 -7.74 -3.00 9.72
C SER A 44 -8.07 -2.66 11.16
N ASN A 45 -8.68 -1.49 11.35
CA ASN A 45 -9.73 -1.26 12.33
C ASN A 45 -10.34 -2.59 12.81
N PHE A 46 -9.85 -3.12 13.93
CA PHE A 46 -10.62 -4.05 14.73
C PHE A 46 -11.72 -3.21 15.38
N ASN A 47 -12.70 -2.80 14.59
CA ASN A 47 -13.99 -2.42 15.15
C ASN A 47 -14.98 -3.49 14.71
N LYS A 48 -14.96 -4.59 15.46
CA LYS A 48 -16.19 -5.33 15.67
C LYS A 48 -16.67 -4.87 17.03
N TYR A 49 -17.70 -4.04 16.98
CA TYR A 49 -18.62 -3.79 18.09
C TYR A 49 -18.77 -5.05 18.96
N GLY A 50 -18.80 -4.83 20.28
CA GLY A 50 -19.11 -5.86 21.24
C GLY A 50 -20.39 -6.61 20.86
N PHE A 51 -20.31 -7.94 20.91
CA PHE A 51 -21.42 -8.86 21.19
C PHE A 51 -20.79 -10.23 21.44
N LEU A 52 -20.37 -10.48 22.68
CA LEU A 52 -20.90 -11.57 23.51
C LEU A 52 -20.58 -11.28 24.98
#